data_AF-A0A2N6FTE1-F1
#
_entry.id   AF-A0A2N6FTE1-F1
#
_cell.length_a   1.000
_cell.length_b   1.000
_cell.length_c   1.000
_cell.angle_alpha   90.00
_cell.angle_beta   90.00
_cell.angle_gamma   90.00
#
_symmetry.space_group_name_H-M   'P 1'
#
loop_
_entity.id
_entity.type
_entity.pdbx_description
1 polymer ?
#
loop_
_entity_poly.entity_id
_entity_poly.type
_entity_poly.pdbx_seq_one_letter_code
_entity_poly.pdbx_strand_id
1 'polypeptide(L)'
;MGYSIQVGAFSQLDNAVRLERLLEKRGIDAYYFRHESGLYKVRFGNHSSYQPARKEAEKLQRLGLIDTFFIVIPEEYAAARIASSGQGNLRDELVKTAKHFIGVPYRWGGENAKGFDCSGLTMVCYRLNGLNLPRNSRSQYKSGRWIPKKNLQPGDLVFFATRGGTRVTHVGMYIGNNRFIHAPRTGQKVRIEKLSNRFFAKTYMGGRSYL
;
A
#
# COMPACT_ATOMS: atom_id res chain seq x y z
N MET A 1 -0.14 10.98 -8.47
CA MET A 1 0.33 9.81 -9.26
C MET A 1 -0.05 10.01 -10.72
N GLY A 2 0.60 9.30 -11.63
CA GLY A 2 0.29 9.28 -13.05
C GLY A 2 -0.68 8.16 -13.44
N TYR A 3 -0.78 7.90 -14.73
CA TYR A 3 -1.60 6.85 -15.33
C TYR A 3 -1.03 5.47 -14.96
N SER A 4 -1.88 4.54 -14.56
CA SER A 4 -1.46 3.16 -14.28
C SER A 4 -2.28 2.17 -15.10
N ILE A 5 -1.75 0.96 -15.25
CA ILE A 5 -2.38 -0.13 -15.99
C ILE A 5 -2.98 -1.08 -14.98
N GLN A 6 -4.26 -1.39 -15.13
CA GLN A 6 -4.99 -2.34 -14.31
C GLN A 6 -5.45 -3.52 -15.15
N VAL A 7 -5.21 -4.73 -14.65
CA VAL A 7 -5.52 -5.97 -15.36
C VAL A 7 -6.32 -6.90 -14.46
N GLY A 8 -7.25 -7.60 -15.09
CA GLY A 8 -7.98 -8.72 -14.50
C GLY A 8 -9.24 -8.34 -13.71
N ALA A 9 -9.86 -9.40 -13.20
CA ALA A 9 -11.04 -9.41 -12.35
C ALA A 9 -11.15 -10.83 -11.76
N PHE A 10 -10.10 -11.27 -11.07
CA PHE A 10 -9.92 -12.67 -10.69
C PHE A 10 -10.80 -13.01 -9.48
N SER A 11 -11.60 -14.07 -9.57
CA SER A 11 -12.33 -14.62 -8.42
C SER A 11 -11.40 -15.34 -7.44
N GLN A 12 -10.36 -15.97 -7.96
CA GLN A 12 -9.34 -16.66 -7.18
C GLN A 12 -8.08 -15.79 -7.02
N LEU A 13 -7.62 -15.67 -5.77
CA LEU A 13 -6.40 -14.95 -5.38
C LEU A 13 -5.17 -15.40 -6.19
N ASP A 14 -5.02 -16.71 -6.38
CA ASP A 14 -3.82 -17.29 -7.01
C ASP A 14 -3.60 -16.84 -8.46
N ASN A 15 -4.69 -16.53 -9.17
CA ASN A 15 -4.59 -16.01 -10.53
C ASN A 15 -3.99 -14.59 -10.56
N ALA A 16 -4.41 -13.73 -9.63
CA ALA A 16 -3.84 -12.39 -9.48
C ALA A 16 -2.36 -12.46 -9.07
N VAL A 17 -2.01 -13.37 -8.14
CA VAL A 17 -0.63 -13.63 -7.71
C VAL A 17 0.25 -14.11 -8.87
N ARG A 18 -0.28 -15.00 -9.72
CA ARG A 18 0.46 -15.54 -10.87
C ARG A 18 0.77 -14.45 -11.89
N LEU A 19 -0.20 -13.59 -12.19
CA LEU A 19 -0.01 -12.47 -13.10
C LEU A 19 1.01 -11.46 -12.55
N GLU A 20 0.86 -11.06 -11.29
CA GLU A 20 1.81 -10.17 -10.62
C GLU A 20 3.25 -10.72 -10.69
N ARG A 21 3.47 -12.01 -10.41
CA ARG A 21 4.79 -12.69 -10.57
C ARG A 21 5.34 -12.58 -11.98
N LEU A 22 4.49 -12.77 -12.98
CA LEU A 22 4.89 -12.77 -14.38
C LEU A 22 5.44 -11.39 -14.79
N LEU A 23 4.83 -10.34 -14.26
CA LEU A 23 5.22 -8.94 -14.45
C LEU A 23 6.49 -8.61 -13.65
N GLU A 24 6.56 -8.97 -12.36
CA GLU A 24 7.74 -8.74 -11.52
C GLU A 24 9.01 -9.38 -12.11
N LYS A 25 8.91 -10.60 -12.65
CA LYS A 25 10.04 -11.29 -13.32
C LYS A 25 10.58 -10.55 -14.54
N ARG A 26 9.83 -9.58 -15.06
CA ARG A 26 10.20 -8.73 -16.21
C ARG A 26 10.58 -7.31 -15.79
N GLY A 27 10.76 -7.07 -14.49
CA GLY A 27 11.12 -5.77 -13.95
C GLY A 27 9.95 -4.79 -13.86
N ILE A 28 8.71 -5.27 -13.95
CA ILE A 28 7.51 -4.44 -13.83
C ILE A 28 7.03 -4.50 -12.37
N ASP A 29 7.09 -3.37 -11.69
CA ASP A 29 6.56 -3.20 -10.32
C ASP A 29 5.03 -3.27 -10.36
N ALA A 30 4.50 -4.44 -10.00
CA ALA A 30 3.08 -4.76 -10.02
C ALA A 30 2.61 -5.22 -8.64
N TYR A 31 1.38 -4.85 -8.31
CA TYR A 31 0.73 -5.24 -7.06
C TYR A 31 -0.72 -5.57 -7.32
N TYR A 32 -1.26 -6.58 -6.64
CA TYR A 32 -2.68 -6.89 -6.70
C TYR A 32 -3.40 -6.45 -5.43
N PHE A 33 -4.71 -6.23 -5.57
CA PHE A 33 -5.57 -5.81 -4.47
C PHE A 33 -6.97 -6.40 -4.65
N ARG A 34 -7.69 -6.57 -3.54
CA ARG A 34 -9.10 -6.95 -3.57
C ARG A 34 -9.93 -5.69 -3.81
N HIS A 35 -10.68 -5.70 -4.90
CA HIS A 35 -11.63 -4.65 -5.26
C HIS A 35 -12.93 -4.78 -4.44
N GLU A 36 -13.71 -3.71 -4.38
CA GLU A 36 -15.00 -3.68 -3.65
C GLU A 36 -16.00 -4.72 -4.16
N SER A 37 -15.89 -5.10 -5.44
CA SER A 37 -16.66 -6.20 -6.04
C SER A 37 -16.25 -7.59 -5.51
N GLY A 38 -15.27 -7.68 -4.61
CA GLY A 38 -14.74 -8.93 -4.07
C GLY A 38 -13.68 -9.60 -4.95
N LEU A 39 -13.52 -9.15 -6.21
CA LEU A 39 -12.56 -9.66 -7.18
C LEU A 39 -11.16 -9.08 -6.97
N TYR A 40 -10.14 -9.83 -7.34
CA TYR A 40 -8.76 -9.39 -7.33
C TYR A 40 -8.38 -8.73 -8.65
N LYS A 41 -7.65 -7.61 -8.57
CA LYS A 41 -7.14 -6.85 -9.72
C LYS A 41 -5.64 -6.63 -9.53
N VAL A 42 -4.87 -6.61 -10.62
CA VAL A 42 -3.43 -6.27 -10.62
C VAL A 42 -3.27 -4.87 -11.18
N ARG A 43 -2.45 -4.02 -10.53
CA ARG A 43 -2.13 -2.67 -11.00
C ARG A 43 -0.62 -2.47 -11.04
N PHE A 44 -0.14 -1.78 -12.07
CA PHE A 44 1.28 -1.48 -12.27
C PHE A 44 1.45 -0.22 -13.12
N GLY A 45 2.67 0.29 -13.17
CA GLY A 45 3.00 1.49 -13.94
C GLY A 45 2.62 2.79 -13.24
N ASN A 46 3.30 3.86 -13.64
CA ASN A 46 3.09 5.23 -13.17
C ASN A 46 3.58 6.19 -14.26
N HIS A 47 2.77 6.31 -15.32
CA HIS A 47 3.12 7.02 -16.54
C HIS A 47 2.68 8.48 -16.49
N SER A 48 3.45 9.36 -17.12
CA SER A 48 3.14 10.78 -17.20
C SER A 48 1.87 11.09 -18.03
N SER A 49 1.50 10.21 -18.97
CA SER A 49 0.30 10.39 -19.79
C SER A 49 -0.34 9.06 -20.20
N TYR A 50 -1.55 9.14 -20.74
CA TYR A 50 -2.32 7.99 -21.21
C TYR A 50 -1.59 7.18 -22.30
N GLN A 51 -0.95 7.86 -23.25
CA GLN A 51 -0.35 7.22 -24.42
C GLN A 51 0.81 6.25 -24.07
N PRO A 52 1.80 6.63 -23.24
CA PRO A 52 2.81 5.69 -22.75
C PRO A 52 2.21 4.51 -21.97
N ALA A 53 1.22 4.76 -21.10
CA ALA A 53 0.56 3.70 -20.33
C ALA A 53 -0.13 2.69 -21.26
N ARG A 54 -0.89 3.19 -22.24
CA ARG A 54 -1.57 2.37 -23.23
C ARG A 54 -0.58 1.59 -24.10
N LYS A 55 0.48 2.23 -24.57
CA LYS A 55 1.52 1.58 -25.38
C LYS A 55 2.21 0.44 -24.64
N GLU A 56 2.48 0.62 -23.33
CA GLU A 56 3.01 -0.46 -22.50
C GLU A 56 2.00 -1.59 -22.33
N ALA A 57 0.74 -1.29 -22.03
CA ALA A 57 -0.30 -2.30 -21.89
C ALA A 57 -0.51 -3.11 -23.19
N GLU A 58 -0.61 -2.44 -24.33
CA GLU A 58 -0.73 -3.08 -25.66
C GLU A 58 0.50 -3.93 -26.01
N LYS A 59 1.70 -3.50 -25.59
CA LYS A 59 2.92 -4.32 -25.73
C LYS A 59 2.81 -5.60 -24.91
N LEU A 60 2.40 -5.51 -23.63
CA LEU A 60 2.25 -6.68 -22.76
C LEU A 60 1.13 -7.62 -23.25
N GLN A 61 0.05 -7.06 -23.79
CA GLN A 61 -1.05 -7.83 -24.36
C GLN A 61 -0.60 -8.60 -25.62
N ARG A 62 0.13 -7.96 -26.54
CA ARG A 62 0.71 -8.64 -27.71
C ARG A 62 1.71 -9.74 -27.36
N LEU A 63 2.41 -9.60 -26.23
CA LEU A 63 3.31 -10.62 -25.70
C LEU A 63 2.57 -11.75 -24.96
N GLY A 64 1.24 -11.72 -24.89
CA GLY A 64 0.43 -12.70 -24.17
C GLY A 64 0.63 -12.68 -22.65
N LEU A 65 1.10 -11.56 -22.10
CA LEU A 65 1.39 -11.43 -20.67
C LEU A 65 0.19 -10.92 -19.86
N ILE A 66 -0.68 -10.15 -20.50
CA ILE A 66 -1.92 -9.62 -19.92
C ILE A 66 -3.05 -9.81 -20.91
N ASP A 67 -4.28 -10.00 -20.40
CA ASP A 67 -5.49 -10.11 -21.22
C ASP A 67 -6.12 -8.72 -21.41
N THR A 68 -7.34 -8.53 -20.90
CA THR A 68 -8.02 -7.23 -20.87
C THR A 68 -7.38 -6.32 -19.82
N PHE A 69 -7.10 -5.08 -20.24
CA PHE A 69 -6.54 -4.05 -19.37
C PHE A 69 -7.41 -2.78 -19.40
N PHE A 70 -7.28 -1.99 -18.34
CA PHE A 70 -7.84 -0.66 -18.21
C PHE A 70 -6.73 0.30 -17.82
N ILE A 71 -6.72 1.48 -18.43
CA ILE A 71 -5.84 2.56 -17.98
C ILE A 71 -6.56 3.32 -16.88
N VAL A 72 -6.03 3.24 -15.66
CA VAL A 72 -6.51 4.03 -14.52
C VAL A 72 -5.89 5.42 -14.64
N ILE A 73 -6.76 6.41 -14.84
CA ILE A 73 -6.34 7.81 -14.95
C ILE A 73 -6.05 8.38 -13.55
N PRO A 74 -5.16 9.39 -13.43
CA PRO A 74 -4.84 10.03 -12.15
C PRO A 74 -6.07 10.49 -11.36
N GLU A 75 -7.11 10.93 -12.06
CA GLU A 75 -8.33 11.48 -11.49
C GLU A 75 -9.21 10.41 -10.83
N GLU A 76 -9.02 9.12 -11.14
CA GLU A 76 -9.79 8.02 -10.55
C GLU A 76 -9.28 7.60 -9.17
N TYR A 77 -8.05 7.95 -8.81
CA TYR A 77 -7.52 7.65 -7.47
C TYR A 77 -8.33 8.37 -6.39
N ALA A 78 -8.51 7.70 -5.25
CA ALA A 78 -9.27 8.24 -4.12
C ALA A 78 -8.81 9.67 -3.75
N ALA A 79 -7.50 9.92 -3.68
CA ALA A 79 -6.98 11.25 -3.39
C ALA A 79 -7.44 12.32 -4.40
N ALA A 80 -7.39 12.03 -5.69
CA ALA A 80 -7.78 12.98 -6.73
C ALA A 80 -9.29 13.18 -6.79
N ARG A 81 -10.08 12.10 -6.73
CA ARG A 81 -11.56 12.17 -6.69
C ARG A 81 -12.07 12.97 -5.49
N ILE A 82 -11.49 12.73 -4.30
CA ILE A 82 -11.91 13.43 -3.07
C ILE A 82 -11.50 14.90 -3.14
N ALA A 83 -10.30 15.20 -3.64
CA ALA A 83 -9.85 16.59 -3.80
C ALA A 83 -10.71 17.39 -4.80
N SER A 84 -11.19 16.75 -5.87
CA SER A 84 -11.99 17.41 -6.91
C SER A 84 -13.48 17.50 -6.57
N SER A 85 -14.06 16.47 -5.97
CA SER A 85 -15.48 16.45 -5.60
C SER A 85 -15.79 17.10 -4.25
N GLY A 86 -14.80 17.23 -3.37
CA GLY A 86 -14.99 17.60 -1.96
C GLY A 86 -15.74 16.54 -1.13
N GLN A 87 -16.05 15.38 -1.71
CA GLN A 87 -16.81 14.32 -1.08
C GLN A 87 -15.92 13.11 -0.74
N GLY A 88 -16.15 12.53 0.44
CA GLY A 88 -15.41 11.37 0.94
C GLY A 88 -14.26 11.73 1.89
N ASN A 89 -13.61 10.70 2.44
CA ASN A 89 -12.52 10.86 3.40
C ASN A 89 -11.32 9.98 3.02
N LEU A 90 -10.22 10.62 2.61
CA LEU A 90 -9.02 9.91 2.16
C LEU A 90 -8.38 9.08 3.27
N ARG A 91 -8.53 9.49 4.54
CA ARG A 91 -8.06 8.72 5.69
C ARG A 91 -8.78 7.39 5.80
N ASP A 92 -10.10 7.39 5.59
CA ASP A 92 -10.91 6.17 5.66
C ASP A 92 -10.59 5.22 4.52
N GLU A 93 -10.34 5.74 3.31
CA GLU A 93 -9.93 4.94 2.15
C GLU A 93 -8.56 4.26 2.34
N LEU A 94 -7.59 4.98 2.93
CA LEU A 94 -6.29 4.39 3.31
C LEU A 94 -6.46 3.24 4.31
N VAL A 95 -7.27 3.44 5.35
CA VAL A 95 -7.54 2.41 6.37
C VAL A 95 -8.30 1.22 5.78
N LYS A 96 -9.29 1.47 4.92
CA LYS A 96 -10.05 0.44 4.20
C LYS A 96 -9.11 -0.42 3.34
N THR A 97 -8.21 0.22 2.61
CA THR A 97 -7.19 -0.44 1.80
C THR A 97 -6.27 -1.32 2.66
N ALA A 98 -5.78 -0.79 3.79
CA ALA A 98 -4.94 -1.56 4.72
C ALA A 98 -5.67 -2.77 5.31
N LYS A 99 -6.97 -2.66 5.61
CA LYS A 99 -7.81 -3.76 6.11
C LYS A 99 -7.92 -4.91 5.11
N HIS A 100 -7.95 -4.64 3.81
CA HIS A 100 -7.99 -5.68 2.77
C HIS A 100 -6.76 -6.60 2.76
N PHE A 101 -5.65 -6.15 3.34
CA PHE A 101 -4.41 -6.93 3.42
C PHE A 101 -4.27 -7.70 4.74
N ILE A 102 -5.20 -7.60 5.68
CA ILE A 102 -5.16 -8.42 6.91
C ILE A 102 -5.14 -9.90 6.55
N GLY A 103 -4.24 -10.65 7.19
CA GLY A 103 -4.03 -12.08 6.93
C GLY A 103 -2.98 -12.39 5.86
N VAL A 104 -2.53 -11.40 5.07
CA VAL A 104 -1.43 -11.58 4.12
C VAL A 104 -0.12 -11.88 4.89
N PRO A 105 0.69 -12.87 4.49
CA PRO A 105 1.94 -13.19 5.17
C PRO A 105 2.95 -12.03 5.22
N TYR A 106 3.88 -12.07 6.16
CA TYR A 106 5.04 -11.21 6.13
C TYR A 106 6.09 -11.77 5.18
N ARG A 107 6.73 -10.90 4.39
CA ARG A 107 7.90 -11.23 3.58
C ARG A 107 8.86 -10.05 3.59
N TRP A 108 10.13 -10.28 3.93
CA TRP A 108 11.16 -9.24 3.88
C TRP A 108 11.31 -8.73 2.45
N GLY A 109 11.33 -7.40 2.26
CA GLY A 109 11.34 -6.80 0.93
C GLY A 109 10.00 -6.91 0.20
N GLY A 110 8.97 -7.48 0.85
CA GLY A 110 7.67 -7.70 0.26
C GLY A 110 6.83 -6.42 0.14
N GLU A 111 6.25 -6.22 -1.02
CA GLU A 111 5.35 -5.10 -1.37
C GLU A 111 4.14 -5.57 -2.16
N ASN A 112 3.80 -6.84 -2.00
CA ASN A 112 2.72 -7.50 -2.72
C ASN A 112 2.06 -8.52 -1.81
N ALA A 113 0.99 -9.16 -2.26
CA ALA A 113 0.21 -10.00 -1.36
C ALA A 113 0.65 -11.48 -1.26
N LYS A 114 1.81 -11.86 -1.83
CA LYS A 114 2.59 -13.02 -1.31
C LYS A 114 3.14 -12.73 0.08
N GLY A 115 3.40 -11.46 0.33
CA GLY A 115 3.69 -10.98 1.65
C GLY A 115 4.26 -9.59 1.63
N PHE A 116 3.95 -8.86 2.69
CA PHE A 116 4.45 -7.51 2.89
C PHE A 116 5.56 -7.50 3.94
N ASP A 117 6.53 -6.61 3.77
CA ASP A 117 7.22 -6.05 4.93
C ASP A 117 6.46 -4.81 5.45
N CYS A 118 6.88 -4.32 6.61
CA CYS A 118 6.19 -3.24 7.29
C CYS A 118 6.02 -1.98 6.41
N SER A 119 7.07 -1.57 5.70
CA SER A 119 7.08 -0.38 4.86
C SER A 119 6.49 -0.61 3.46
N GLY A 120 6.57 -1.83 2.94
CA GLY A 120 5.92 -2.21 1.69
C GLY A 120 4.39 -2.16 1.83
N LEU A 121 3.86 -2.63 2.96
CA LEU A 121 2.43 -2.54 3.25
C LEU A 121 1.94 -1.08 3.23
N THR A 122 2.59 -0.19 3.98
CA THR A 122 2.19 1.22 4.04
C THR A 122 2.33 1.90 2.69
N MET A 123 3.43 1.64 1.98
CA MET A 123 3.68 2.18 0.64
C MET A 123 2.56 1.80 -0.33
N VAL A 124 2.18 0.53 -0.39
CA VAL A 124 1.11 0.06 -1.29
C VAL A 124 -0.25 0.62 -0.92
N CYS A 125 -0.57 0.73 0.37
CA CYS A 125 -1.84 1.33 0.80
C CYS A 125 -1.95 2.80 0.34
N TYR A 126 -0.88 3.57 0.49
CA TYR A 126 -0.83 4.96 0.00
C TYR A 126 -0.88 5.04 -1.53
N ARG A 127 -0.11 4.19 -2.20
CA ARG A 127 -0.05 4.13 -3.67
C ARG A 127 -1.41 3.78 -4.26
N LEU A 128 -2.12 2.79 -3.74
CA LEU A 128 -3.47 2.44 -4.22
C LEU A 128 -4.48 3.60 -4.14
N ASN A 129 -4.22 4.57 -3.25
CA ASN A 129 -5.06 5.75 -3.03
C ASN A 129 -4.54 7.03 -3.69
N GLY A 130 -3.49 6.96 -4.52
CA GLY A 130 -2.98 8.10 -5.29
C GLY A 130 -1.75 8.79 -4.71
N LEU A 131 -1.23 8.33 -3.58
CA LEU A 131 -0.16 8.97 -2.82
C LEU A 131 1.15 8.18 -2.87
N ASN A 132 2.27 8.87 -3.00
CA ASN A 132 3.59 8.23 -3.04
C ASN A 132 4.23 8.21 -1.66
N LEU A 133 4.79 7.06 -1.29
CA LEU A 133 5.64 6.90 -0.11
C LEU A 133 6.99 6.31 -0.49
N PRO A 134 8.07 6.69 0.21
CA PRO A 134 9.35 5.99 0.09
C PRO A 134 9.23 4.51 0.45
N ARG A 135 10.04 3.66 -0.17
CA ARG A 135 10.01 2.21 0.07
C ARG A 135 10.43 1.77 1.48
N ASN A 136 11.33 2.52 2.12
CA ASN A 136 11.93 2.16 3.40
C ASN A 136 11.30 2.92 4.57
N SER A 137 11.06 2.24 5.70
CA SER A 137 10.45 2.83 6.90
C SER A 137 11.19 4.04 7.47
N ARG A 138 12.53 4.10 7.36
CA ARG A 138 13.32 5.26 7.79
C ARG A 138 13.10 6.47 6.89
N SER A 139 13.06 6.23 5.58
CA SER A 139 12.79 7.28 4.60
C SER A 139 11.36 7.80 4.73
N GLN A 140 10.39 6.90 4.94
CA GLN A 140 9.03 7.29 5.32
C GLN A 140 9.08 8.19 6.56
N TYR A 141 9.69 7.74 7.66
CA TYR A 141 9.74 8.53 8.90
C TYR A 141 10.31 9.95 8.72
N LYS A 142 11.32 10.11 7.85
CA LYS A 142 11.94 11.40 7.54
C LYS A 142 11.10 12.32 6.65
N SER A 143 10.29 11.76 5.74
CA SER A 143 9.57 12.55 4.74
C SER A 143 8.20 13.06 5.19
N GLY A 144 7.61 12.48 6.24
CA GLY A 144 6.29 12.89 6.72
C GLY A 144 6.32 14.02 7.76
N ARG A 145 5.23 14.77 7.86
CA ARG A 145 5.05 15.81 8.89
C ARG A 145 4.92 15.14 10.25
N TRP A 146 5.68 15.59 11.25
CA TRP A 146 5.57 15.06 12.62
C TRP A 146 4.17 15.29 13.18
N ILE A 147 3.62 14.28 13.86
CA ILE A 147 2.34 14.38 14.57
C ILE A 147 2.51 13.86 16.02
N PRO A 148 2.07 14.64 17.04
CA PRO A 148 2.01 14.15 18.40
C PRO A 148 1.10 12.93 18.53
N LYS A 149 1.44 11.96 19.40
CA LYS A 149 0.65 10.73 19.59
C LYS A 149 -0.84 11.01 19.87
N LYS A 150 -1.15 12.07 20.64
CA LYS A 150 -2.52 12.48 20.97
C LYS A 150 -3.33 13.03 19.79
N ASN A 151 -2.64 13.46 18.72
CA ASN A 151 -3.25 14.05 17.52
C ASN A 151 -3.26 13.06 16.34
N LEU A 152 -2.88 11.80 16.57
CA LEU A 152 -2.91 10.77 15.54
C LEU A 152 -4.32 10.59 15.00
N GLN A 153 -4.43 10.65 13.68
CA GLN A 153 -5.67 10.40 12.95
C GLN A 153 -5.54 9.15 12.10
N PRO A 154 -6.64 8.42 11.84
CA PRO A 154 -6.64 7.30 10.91
C PRO A 154 -5.89 7.63 9.60
N GLY A 155 -5.13 6.67 9.10
CA GLY A 155 -4.26 6.86 7.94
C GLY A 155 -2.85 7.36 8.27
N ASP A 156 -2.61 8.05 9.41
CA ASP A 156 -1.25 8.44 9.81
C ASP A 156 -0.36 7.20 10.01
N LEU A 157 0.94 7.35 9.78
CA LEU A 157 1.90 6.28 10.02
C LEU A 157 2.53 6.40 11.41
N VAL A 158 2.63 5.27 12.10
CA VAL A 158 3.28 5.13 13.41
C VAL A 158 4.57 4.34 13.27
N PHE A 159 5.64 4.83 13.88
CA PHE A 159 6.99 4.30 13.71
C PHE A 159 7.58 3.81 15.01
N PHE A 160 8.42 2.78 14.92
CA PHE A 160 8.97 2.11 16.09
C PHE A 160 10.43 1.68 15.89
N ALA A 161 11.18 1.58 16.99
CA ALA A 161 12.50 1.00 17.09
C ALA A 161 12.43 -0.44 17.66
N THR A 162 11.76 -1.35 16.95
CA THR A 162 11.49 -2.73 17.41
C THR A 162 12.74 -3.61 17.51
N ARG A 163 13.84 -3.23 16.85
CA ARG A 163 15.16 -3.89 17.03
C ARG A 163 16.03 -3.22 18.12
N GLY A 164 15.45 -2.32 18.92
CA GLY A 164 16.18 -1.54 19.92
C GLY A 164 16.91 -0.33 19.34
N GLY A 165 17.49 0.48 20.24
CA GLY A 165 18.20 1.70 19.91
C GLY A 165 17.29 2.87 19.53
N THR A 166 17.85 3.84 18.80
CA THR A 166 17.20 5.12 18.46
C THR A 166 16.77 5.22 16.99
N ARG A 167 16.88 4.12 16.24
CA ARG A 167 16.60 4.11 14.79
C ARG A 167 15.26 3.43 14.50
N VAL A 168 14.49 4.04 13.59
CA VAL A 168 13.28 3.43 13.05
C VAL A 168 13.63 2.12 12.35
N THR A 169 12.91 1.07 12.72
CA THR A 169 13.03 -0.29 12.19
C THR A 169 11.68 -0.90 11.84
N HIS A 170 10.57 -0.27 12.23
CA HIS A 170 9.21 -0.74 11.95
C HIS A 170 8.26 0.42 11.70
N VAL A 171 7.22 0.18 10.92
CA VAL A 171 6.13 1.11 10.63
C VAL A 171 4.79 0.37 10.59
N GLY A 172 3.71 1.09 10.90
CA GLY A 172 2.35 0.64 10.64
C GLY A 172 1.42 1.83 10.40
N MET A 173 0.21 1.55 9.92
CA MET A 173 -0.82 2.56 9.68
C MET A 173 -1.77 2.64 10.87
N TYR A 174 -1.89 3.81 11.48
CA TYR A 174 -2.84 4.07 12.56
C TYR A 174 -4.28 4.03 12.03
N ILE A 175 -5.18 3.39 12.77
CA ILE A 175 -6.57 3.18 12.37
C ILE A 175 -7.58 3.74 13.38
N GLY A 176 -7.13 4.62 14.27
CA GLY A 176 -7.93 5.14 15.38
C GLY A 176 -7.93 4.22 16.61
N ASN A 177 -8.52 4.71 17.70
CA ASN A 177 -8.74 3.92 18.92
C ASN A 177 -7.49 3.22 19.46
N ASN A 178 -6.33 3.90 19.42
CA ASN A 178 -5.05 3.39 19.89
C ASN A 178 -4.61 2.09 19.17
N ARG A 179 -5.07 1.86 17.94
CA ARG A 179 -4.80 0.67 17.13
C ARG A 179 -4.11 1.03 15.82
N PHE A 180 -3.34 0.08 15.29
CA PHE A 180 -2.67 0.21 13.99
C PHE A 180 -2.60 -1.13 13.26
N ILE A 181 -2.54 -1.09 11.93
CA ILE A 181 -2.31 -2.24 11.05
C ILE A 181 -0.85 -2.27 10.66
N HIS A 182 -0.23 -3.45 10.70
CA HIS A 182 1.17 -3.64 10.30
C HIS A 182 1.44 -5.04 9.77
N ALA A 183 2.53 -5.19 9.00
CA ALA A 183 3.15 -6.47 8.68
C ALA A 183 4.32 -6.71 9.66
N PRO A 184 4.17 -7.56 10.71
CA PRO A 184 5.05 -7.59 11.87
C PRO A 184 6.47 -8.14 11.61
N ARG A 185 6.59 -9.40 11.21
CA ARG A 185 7.87 -10.11 11.00
C ARG A 185 7.66 -11.48 10.35
N THR A 186 8.75 -12.11 9.92
CA THR A 186 8.76 -13.46 9.33
C THR A 186 7.99 -14.46 10.19
N GLY A 187 7.20 -15.33 9.54
CA GLY A 187 6.33 -16.32 10.18
C GLY A 187 5.00 -15.77 10.70
N GLN A 188 4.71 -14.48 10.49
CA GLN A 188 3.46 -13.85 10.91
C GLN A 188 2.74 -13.21 9.72
N LYS A 189 1.52 -12.74 9.95
CA LYS A 189 0.63 -12.14 8.95
C LYS A 189 0.31 -10.69 9.31
N VAL A 190 -0.09 -9.91 8.32
CA VAL A 190 -0.63 -8.56 8.50
C VAL A 190 -1.80 -8.64 9.48
N ARG A 191 -1.78 -7.80 10.51
CA ARG A 191 -2.79 -7.79 11.57
C ARG A 191 -2.95 -6.42 12.20
N ILE A 192 -3.93 -6.31 13.08
CA ILE A 192 -4.15 -5.17 13.95
C ILE A 192 -3.42 -5.41 15.27
N GLU A 193 -2.83 -4.36 15.82
CA GLU A 193 -2.18 -4.35 17.13
C GLU A 193 -2.52 -3.06 17.89
N LYS A 194 -2.35 -3.07 19.22
CA LYS A 194 -2.58 -1.89 20.07
C LYS A 194 -1.28 -1.13 20.32
N LEU A 195 -1.30 0.19 20.22
CA LEU A 195 -0.18 1.05 20.62
C LEU A 195 0.10 1.03 22.13
N SER A 196 -0.87 0.58 22.95
CA SER A 196 -0.70 0.35 24.39
C SER A 196 -0.03 -0.98 24.72
N ASN A 197 0.15 -1.88 23.74
CA ASN A 197 0.96 -3.07 23.93
C ASN A 197 2.34 -2.66 24.46
N ARG A 198 2.79 -3.25 25.57
CA ARG A 198 4.02 -2.86 26.28
C ARG A 198 5.23 -2.76 25.36
N PHE A 199 5.36 -3.67 24.39
CA PHE A 199 6.46 -3.66 23.42
C PHE A 199 6.38 -2.45 22.48
N PHE A 200 5.21 -2.17 21.91
CA PHE A 200 5.02 -1.04 21.00
C PHE A 200 5.05 0.31 21.73
N ALA A 201 4.53 0.38 22.95
CA ALA A 201 4.60 1.56 23.79
C ALA A 201 6.06 1.93 24.11
N LYS A 202 6.89 0.94 24.48
CA LYS A 202 8.32 1.13 24.79
C LYS A 202 9.16 1.52 23.56
N THR A 203 8.77 1.06 22.37
CA THR A 203 9.55 1.25 21.13
C THR A 203 9.02 2.36 20.24
N TYR A 204 7.98 3.10 20.67
CA TYR A 204 7.34 4.14 19.87
C TYR A 204 8.30 5.31 19.60
N MET A 205 8.47 5.65 18.33
CA MET A 205 9.37 6.72 17.88
C MET A 205 8.62 8.00 17.48
N GLY A 206 7.36 7.88 17.04
CA GLY A 206 6.56 9.04 16.61
C GLY A 206 5.55 8.71 15.52
N GLY A 207 4.66 9.67 15.27
CA GLY A 207 3.67 9.65 14.21
C GLY A 207 4.07 10.55 13.05
N ARG A 208 3.69 10.18 11.82
CA ARG A 208 3.84 11.01 10.63
C ARG A 208 2.53 11.08 9.84
N SER A 209 2.14 12.31 9.47
CA SER A 209 1.09 12.55 8.46
C SER A 209 1.72 12.79 7.10
N TYR A 210 1.04 12.32 6.06
CA TYR A 210 1.30 12.61 4.64
C TYR A 210 0.06 13.23 3.98
N LEU A 211 -0.90 13.63 4.81
CA LEU A 211 -2.10 14.38 4.49
C LEU A 211 -2.02 15.75 5.14
#